data_AF-A0A973RAB0-F1
#
_entry.id   AF-A0A973RAB0-F1
#
_cell.length_a   1.000
_cell.length_b   1.000
_cell.length_c   1.000
_cell.angle_alpha   90.00
_cell.angle_beta   90.00
_cell.angle_gamma   90.00
#
_symmetry.space_group_name_H-M   'P 1'
#
loop_
_entity.id
_entity.type
_entity.pdbx_description
1 polymer ?
#
loop_
_entity_poly.entity_id
_entity_poly.type
_entity_poly.pdbx_seq_one_letter_code
_entity_poly.pdbx_strand_id
1 'polypeptide(L)'
;YEEVGIRRDAEEFEGPHGTSTIEFVWSDYAITQDQTFFSIRTADTAVSFDHMEQIEKDTTTGYRWWSAEELESTQEVFFPEDLAAILRKIIEG
;
A
#
# COMPACT_ATOMS: atom_id res chain seq x y z
N TYR A 1 -1.06 4.28 10.51
CA TYR A 1 -1.49 5.46 11.29
C TYR A 1 -0.85 6.74 10.76
N GLU A 2 0.48 6.82 10.67
CA GLU A 2 1.20 8.00 10.19
C GLU A 2 0.78 8.46 8.79
N GLU A 3 0.79 7.56 7.81
CA GLU A 3 0.57 7.97 6.41
C GLU A 3 -0.91 8.16 6.01
N VAL A 4 -1.83 7.41 6.61
CA VAL A 4 -3.25 7.37 6.16
C VAL A 4 -4.27 7.50 7.29
N GLY A 5 -3.84 7.70 8.54
CA GLY A 5 -4.72 7.86 9.70
C GLY A 5 -5.41 6.58 10.21
N ILE A 6 -5.38 5.48 9.43
CA ILE A 6 -5.99 4.21 9.81
C ILE A 6 -5.16 3.53 10.92
N ARG A 7 -5.84 3.08 11.97
CA ARG A 7 -5.27 2.36 13.12
C ARG A 7 -5.97 1.02 13.33
N ARG A 8 -5.16 -0.03 13.52
CA ARG A 8 -5.56 -1.40 13.82
C ARG A 8 -4.59 -2.03 14.81
N ASP A 9 -5.08 -3.00 15.56
CA ASP A 9 -4.24 -3.81 16.44
C ASP A 9 -3.44 -4.81 15.60
N ALA A 10 -2.28 -5.25 16.11
CA ALA A 10 -1.35 -6.09 15.34
C ALA A 10 -1.98 -7.44 14.98
N GLU A 11 -2.87 -7.95 15.83
CA GLU A 11 -3.60 -9.20 15.65
C GLU A 11 -4.67 -9.12 14.55
N GLU A 12 -5.04 -7.91 14.11
CA GLU A 12 -6.01 -7.69 13.01
C GLU A 12 -5.36 -7.76 11.62
N PHE A 13 -4.03 -7.85 11.55
CA PHE A 13 -3.32 -7.99 10.28
C PHE A 13 -3.35 -9.44 9.79
N GLU A 14 -3.82 -9.63 8.56
CA GLU A 14 -3.82 -10.90 7.84
C GLU A 14 -2.63 -10.96 6.88
N GLY A 15 -2.05 -12.16 6.70
CA GLY A 15 -0.91 -12.39 5.82
C GLY A 15 0.25 -13.12 6.50
N PRO A 16 1.49 -12.98 5.99
CA PRO A 16 1.87 -12.15 4.85
C PRO A 16 1.32 -12.66 3.52
N HIS A 17 0.92 -11.75 2.65
CA HIS A 17 0.41 -12.06 1.30
C HIS A 17 1.49 -12.05 0.22
N GLY A 18 2.67 -11.53 0.56
CA GLY A 18 3.83 -11.50 -0.32
C GLY A 18 5.06 -10.95 0.40
N THR A 19 6.23 -11.38 -0.04
CA THR A 19 7.53 -10.86 0.39
C THR A 19 8.44 -10.73 -0.82
N SER A 20 9.21 -9.65 -0.91
CA SER A 20 10.22 -9.50 -1.94
C SER A 20 11.34 -8.57 -1.48
N THR A 21 12.50 -8.70 -2.12
CA THR A 21 13.57 -7.70 -2.05
C THR A 21 13.56 -6.92 -3.35
N ILE A 22 13.48 -5.60 -3.28
CA ILE A 22 13.53 -4.71 -4.44
C ILE A 22 14.74 -3.78 -4.36
N GLU A 23 15.24 -3.40 -5.52
CA GLU A 23 16.29 -2.41 -5.66
C GLU A 23 15.78 -1.27 -6.53
N PHE A 24 15.89 -0.04 -6.04
CA PHE A 24 15.47 1.15 -6.78
C PHE A 24 16.32 2.36 -6.38
N VAL A 25 16.20 3.44 -7.15
CA VAL A 25 16.85 4.71 -6.86
C VAL A 25 15.79 5.74 -6.53
N TRP A 26 15.95 6.44 -5.40
CA TRP A 26 15.09 7.56 -5.02
C TRP A 26 15.96 8.74 -4.61
N SER A 27 15.76 9.88 -5.27
CA SER A 27 16.70 11.01 -5.24
C SER A 27 18.13 10.54 -5.55
N ASP A 28 19.09 10.76 -4.64
CA ASP A 28 20.49 10.38 -4.81
C ASP A 28 20.84 9.05 -4.13
N TYR A 29 19.84 8.32 -3.65
CA TYR A 29 20.02 7.10 -2.86
C TYR A 29 19.69 5.86 -3.69
N ALA A 30 20.64 4.93 -3.76
CA ALA A 30 20.38 3.55 -4.15
C ALA A 30 19.88 2.79 -2.93
N ILE A 31 18.68 2.22 -3.04
CA ILE A 31 17.96 1.57 -1.94
C ILE A 31 17.74 0.11 -2.30
N THR A 32 18.11 -0.77 -1.37
CA THR A 32 17.67 -2.18 -1.34
C THR A 32 16.67 -2.31 -0.20
N GLN A 33 15.45 -2.74 -0.51
CA GLN A 33 14.36 -2.84 0.45
C GLN A 33 13.82 -4.26 0.49
N ASP A 34 13.82 -4.86 1.68
CA ASP A 34 13.01 -6.03 1.99
C ASP A 34 11.61 -5.59 2.38
N GLN A 35 10.61 -6.07 1.65
CA GLN A 35 9.22 -5.69 1.85
C GLN A 35 8.34 -6.92 2.10
N THR A 36 7.36 -6.73 2.98
CA THR A 36 6.34 -7.73 3.33
C THR A 36 4.97 -7.07 3.30
N PHE A 37 4.02 -7.70 2.61
CA PHE A 37 2.68 -7.16 2.44
C PHE A 37 1.68 -7.89 3.34
N PHE A 38 0.90 -7.12 4.09
CA PHE A 38 -0.19 -7.58 4.95
C PHE A 38 -1.49 -6.87 4.57
N SER A 39 -2.62 -7.41 4.98
CA SER A 39 -3.93 -6.77 4.82
C SER A 39 -4.63 -6.55 6.15
N ILE A 40 -5.50 -5.55 6.19
CA ILE A 40 -6.43 -5.32 7.29
C ILE A 40 -7.83 -5.13 6.71
N ARG A 41 -8.86 -5.60 7.42
CA ARG A 41 -10.26 -5.30 7.09
C ARG A 41 -10.74 -4.16 7.98
N THR A 42 -11.34 -3.14 7.39
CA THR A 42 -11.83 -1.96 8.12
C THR A 42 -13.16 -1.49 7.55
N ALA A 43 -14.10 -1.15 8.43
CA ALA A 43 -15.35 -0.47 8.04
C ALA A 43 -15.16 1.04 7.91
N ASP A 44 -14.10 1.58 8.50
CA ASP A 44 -13.72 2.99 8.38
C ASP A 44 -12.66 3.14 7.28
N THR A 45 -13.03 3.90 6.24
CA THR A 45 -12.21 4.17 5.06
C THR A 45 -11.82 5.64 4.94
N ALA A 46 -12.04 6.43 6.00
CA ALA A 46 -11.57 7.80 6.06
C ALA A 46 -10.03 7.83 6.08
N VAL A 47 -9.46 8.56 5.13
CA VAL A 47 -8.01 8.77 5.02
C VAL A 47 -7.68 10.15 5.57
N SER A 48 -6.64 10.23 6.41
CA SER A 48 -6.04 11.49 6.85
C SER A 48 -4.54 11.47 6.61
N PHE A 49 -4.03 12.61 6.11
CA PHE A 49 -2.61 12.88 5.86
C PHE A 49 -1.99 13.80 6.91
N ASP A 50 -2.72 14.09 7.99
CA ASP A 50 -2.33 15.11 8.98
C ASP A 50 -0.98 14.75 9.65
N HIS A 51 -0.71 13.45 9.76
CA HIS A 51 0.46 12.88 10.43
C HIS A 51 1.66 12.63 9.52
N MET A 52 1.55 12.89 8.21
CA MET A 52 2.68 12.71 7.29
C MET A 52 3.80 13.71 7.55
N GLU A 53 5.03 13.24 7.37
CA GLU A 53 6.22 14.08 7.31
C GLU A 53 6.19 14.96 6.06
N GLN A 54 6.94 16.08 6.08
CA GLN A 54 6.84 17.08 5.01
C GLN A 54 7.18 16.49 3.62
N ILE A 55 8.17 15.61 3.55
CA ILE A 55 8.58 14.96 2.29
C ILE A 55 7.48 14.09 1.68
N GLU A 56 6.66 13.46 2.51
CA GLU A 56 5.57 12.60 2.07
C GLU A 56 4.39 13.45 1.59
N LYS A 57 4.12 14.57 2.28
CA LYS A 57 3.14 15.58 1.84
C LYS A 57 3.51 16.18 0.49
N ASP A 58 4.80 16.47 0.28
CA ASP A 58 5.30 17.07 -0.95
C ASP A 58 5.26 16.11 -2.15
N THR A 59 5.27 14.80 -1.90
CA THR A 59 5.27 13.76 -2.94
C THR A 59 3.89 13.09 -3.13
N THR A 60 2.95 13.29 -2.21
CA THR A 60 1.58 12.75 -2.28
C THR A 60 0.63 13.76 -2.90
N THR A 61 0.19 13.50 -4.13
CA THR A 61 -0.69 14.40 -4.89
C THR A 61 -2.18 14.09 -4.72
N GLY A 62 -2.52 12.93 -4.17
CA GLY A 62 -3.90 12.53 -3.91
C GLY A 62 -4.02 11.06 -3.49
N TYR A 63 -5.26 10.62 -3.29
CA TYR A 63 -5.59 9.22 -3.02
C TYR A 63 -6.93 8.84 -3.64
N ARG A 64 -7.11 7.53 -3.82
CA ARG A 64 -8.39 6.91 -4.12
C ARG A 64 -8.36 5.46 -3.67
N TRP A 65 -9.54 4.89 -3.45
CA TRP A 65 -9.70 3.45 -3.26
C TRP A 65 -9.78 2.76 -4.63
N TRP A 66 -9.15 1.60 -4.75
CA TRP A 66 -9.12 0.80 -5.98
C TRP A 66 -9.79 -0.55 -5.74
N SER A 67 -10.61 -0.99 -6.68
CA SER A 67 -11.03 -2.38 -6.81
C SER A 67 -9.98 -3.21 -7.56
N ALA A 68 -10.04 -4.54 -7.43
CA ALA A 68 -9.17 -5.43 -8.18
C ALA A 68 -9.32 -5.28 -9.70
N GLU A 69 -10.54 -5.06 -10.19
CA GLU A 69 -10.81 -4.83 -11.63
C GLU A 69 -10.21 -3.52 -12.13
N GLU A 70 -10.23 -2.45 -11.33
CA GLU A 70 -9.56 -1.20 -11.69
C GLU A 70 -8.04 -1.37 -11.75
N LEU A 71 -7.44 -2.10 -10.81
CA LEU A 71 -6.00 -2.39 -10.84
C LEU A 71 -5.61 -3.25 -12.06
N GLU A 72 -6.48 -4.17 -12.49
CA GLU A 72 -6.24 -5.02 -13.67
C GLU A 72 -6.33 -4.25 -15.00
N SER A 73 -7.10 -3.14 -15.03
CA SER A 73 -7.41 -2.40 -16.26
C SER A 73 -6.68 -1.06 -16.38
N THR A 74 -6.04 -0.59 -15.31
CA THR A 74 -5.35 0.69 -15.30
C THR A 74 -4.05 0.67 -16.09
N GLN A 75 -3.66 1.85 -16.58
CA GLN A 75 -2.34 2.12 -17.15
C GLN A 75 -1.43 2.86 -16.16
N GLU A 76 -1.94 3.16 -14.95
CA GLU A 76 -1.14 3.76 -13.88
C GLU A 76 -0.13 2.75 -13.34
N VAL A 77 1.05 3.24 -12.97
CA VAL A 77 2.08 2.41 -12.34
C VAL A 77 1.72 2.24 -10.87
N PHE A 78 1.57 1.00 -10.43
CA PHE A 78 1.36 0.65 -9.03
C PHE A 78 2.33 -0.46 -8.60
N PHE A 79 2.60 -0.51 -7.30
CA PHE A 79 3.44 -1.54 -6.70
C PHE A 79 2.73 -2.17 -5.50
N PRO A 80 2.97 -3.46 -5.22
CA PRO A 80 3.74 -4.39 -6.04
C PRO A 80 3.03 -4.70 -7.37
N GLU A 81 3.76 -5.14 -8.39
CA GLU A 81 3.20 -5.37 -9.74
C GLU A 81 2.08 -6.43 -9.76
N ASP A 82 2.09 -7.36 -8.80
CA ASP A 82 1.09 -8.40 -8.61
C ASP A 82 -0.02 -8.03 -7.61
N LEU A 83 -0.13 -6.75 -7.23
CA LEU A 83 -1.10 -6.27 -6.23
C LEU A 83 -2.54 -6.67 -6.56
N ALA A 84 -2.95 -6.60 -7.82
CA ALA A 84 -4.29 -7.02 -8.24
C ALA A 84 -4.56 -8.51 -7.92
N ALA A 85 -3.58 -9.38 -8.22
CA ALA A 85 -3.69 -10.81 -7.95
C ALA A 85 -3.67 -11.12 -6.44
N ILE A 86 -2.87 -10.37 -5.66
CA ILE A 86 -2.89 -10.44 -4.19
C ILE A 86 -4.28 -10.06 -3.66
N LEU A 87 -4.84 -8.93 -4.14
CA LEU A 87 -6.13 -8.44 -3.70
C LEU A 87 -7.28 -9.42 -4.00
N ARG A 88 -7.28 -10.06 -5.18
CA ARG A 88 -8.26 -11.10 -5.53
C ARG A 88 -8.28 -12.23 -4.51
N LYS A 89 -7.10 -12.77 -4.17
CA LYS A 89 -6.97 -13.85 -3.18
C LYS A 89 -7.52 -13.46 -1.81
N ILE A 90 -7.29 -12.22 -1.39
CA ILE A 90 -7.78 -11.70 -0.10
C ILE A 90 -9.30 -11.55 -0.10
N ILE A 91 -9.90 -11.14 -1.22
CA ILE A 91 -11.35 -10.93 -1.31
C ILE A 91 -12.11 -12.26 -1.45
N GLU A 92 -11.51 -13.26 -2.11
CA GLU A 92 -12.10 -14.59 -2.32
C GLU A 92 -12.00 -15.51 -1.09
N GLY A 93 -11.04 -15.26 -0.20
CA GLY A 93 -10.84 -15.96 1.08
C GLY A 93 -11.62 -15.33 2.22
#